data_AF-A0A8C3CWG6-F1
#
_entry.id   AF-A0A8C3CWG6-F1
#
_cell.length_a   1.000
_cell.length_b   1.000
_cell.length_c   1.000
_cell.angle_alpha   90.00
_cell.angle_beta   90.00
_cell.angle_gamma   90.00
#
_symmetry.space_group_name_H-M   'P 1'
#
loop_
_entity.id
_entity.type
_entity.pdbx_description
1 polymer ?
#
loop_
_entity_poly.entity_id
_entity_poly.type
_entity_poly.pdbx_seq_one_letter_code
_entity_poly.pdbx_strand_id
1 'polypeptide(L)'
;MVYLFRHRSLRAAPAPELRPAGAGLPSGTRRSATGGPRGRTRGRPRGRTRWLLRAAGGQPRRAGPCGRGAAAARWARPFPPCCWLQALCGAGPGLGLDRTVPGTMGFVKVVKNKAYFKRYQVKFRRRREGKTDYYARKRLVIQDKNKYNTPKYRMIVRVTNRDIICQIAYARIEGDMIVCAAYAHELPKYGVKVGLTNYAAAYCTGLLLARRLLNKFGLDKIYEGQVEVTGDEYNVESVDGKPGAFTCYLDAGLARTTTGNKVFGALKGAVDGGLSIPHSTKRFPGYDSESKEFNAEVHRKHIMGQNVADYMRYLMEEDEDAYKKQFSQYIKNNVTPDGMEEMYKKAHAAIRDNPVHEKKPKREVKKKRVNSSKMSLAQRKDRVAQKKASFLRAQERAADS
;
A
#
# COMPACT_ATOMS: atom_id res chain seq x y z
N MET A 1 -23.25 -57.58 29.52
CA MET A 1 -24.17 -57.31 30.64
C MET A 1 -24.26 -55.79 30.81
N VAL A 2 -25.40 -55.24 30.38
CA VAL A 2 -26.01 -53.91 30.64
C VAL A 2 -25.17 -52.64 30.40
N TYR A 3 -25.48 -51.99 29.27
CA TYR A 3 -25.26 -50.58 28.95
C TYR A 3 -26.00 -49.65 29.93
N LEU A 4 -25.36 -48.56 30.37
CA LEU A 4 -26.04 -47.42 31.01
C LEU A 4 -25.62 -46.10 30.37
N PHE A 5 -26.38 -45.72 29.35
CA PHE A 5 -26.39 -44.42 28.70
C PHE A 5 -27.03 -43.38 29.65
N ARG A 6 -26.28 -42.33 30.03
CA ARG A 6 -26.83 -41.20 30.79
C ARG A 6 -27.02 -40.01 29.86
N HIS A 7 -28.26 -39.82 29.42
CA HIS A 7 -28.73 -38.65 28.68
C HIS A 7 -28.44 -37.35 29.45
N ARG A 8 -27.77 -36.40 28.80
CA ARG A 8 -27.62 -35.02 29.31
C ARG A 8 -28.57 -34.13 28.51
N SER A 9 -29.70 -33.78 29.13
CA SER A 9 -30.73 -32.92 28.54
C SER A 9 -30.20 -31.52 28.25
N LEU A 10 -30.41 -31.07 27.01
CA LEU A 10 -30.24 -29.69 26.55
C LEU A 10 -31.23 -28.78 27.30
N ARG A 11 -30.74 -27.79 28.05
CA ARG A 11 -31.56 -26.69 28.55
C ARG A 11 -31.69 -25.63 27.46
N ALA A 12 -32.92 -25.42 27.01
CA ALA A 12 -33.32 -24.38 26.08
C ALA A 12 -33.15 -22.98 26.71
N ALA A 13 -32.68 -22.02 25.92
CA ALA A 13 -32.65 -20.60 26.26
C ALA A 13 -34.03 -19.96 25.99
N PRO A 14 -34.52 -19.03 26.84
CA PRO A 14 -35.80 -18.38 26.63
C PRO A 14 -35.72 -17.29 25.54
N ALA A 15 -36.71 -17.29 24.65
CA ALA A 15 -36.92 -16.27 23.60
C ALA A 15 -37.47 -14.96 24.19
N PRO A 16 -37.11 -13.78 23.64
CA PRO A 16 -37.66 -12.51 24.08
C PRO A 16 -39.05 -12.22 23.46
N GLU A 17 -39.99 -11.87 24.34
CA GLU A 17 -41.39 -11.54 24.04
C GLU A 17 -41.57 -10.33 23.11
N LEU A 18 -42.50 -10.49 22.17
CA LEU A 18 -43.08 -9.45 21.32
C LEU A 18 -44.09 -8.62 22.14
N ARG A 19 -43.94 -7.29 22.16
CA ARG A 19 -44.96 -6.38 22.72
C ARG A 19 -45.99 -5.98 21.64
N PRO A 20 -47.30 -5.95 21.96
CA PRO A 20 -48.33 -5.57 21.01
C PRO A 20 -48.47 -4.05 20.83
N ALA A 21 -48.95 -3.67 19.65
CA ALA A 21 -49.37 -2.33 19.26
C ALA A 21 -50.77 -2.01 19.82
N GLY A 22 -51.05 -0.74 20.16
CA GLY A 22 -52.43 -0.24 20.25
C GLY A 22 -52.71 0.94 21.19
N ALA A 23 -52.93 2.11 20.56
CA ALA A 23 -53.90 3.17 20.89
C ALA A 23 -53.72 4.13 22.09
N GLY A 24 -53.90 5.43 21.80
CA GLY A 24 -54.41 6.42 22.76
C GLY A 24 -53.71 7.80 22.78
N LEU A 25 -54.14 8.73 21.93
CA LEU A 25 -53.89 10.18 22.04
C LEU A 25 -54.67 10.77 23.24
N PRO A 26 -54.24 11.95 23.76
CA PRO A 26 -55.14 13.10 23.59
C PRO A 26 -54.46 14.42 23.20
N SER A 27 -55.36 15.32 22.80
CA SER A 27 -55.32 16.63 22.18
C SER A 27 -54.68 17.81 22.93
N GLY A 28 -54.27 18.82 22.15
CA GLY A 28 -54.10 20.24 22.54
C GLY A 28 -52.65 20.72 22.39
N THR A 29 -52.28 21.81 21.73
CA THR A 29 -53.00 22.97 21.18
C THR A 29 -52.09 23.66 20.15
N ARG A 30 -52.68 24.19 19.08
CA ARG A 30 -52.04 24.99 18.03
C ARG A 30 -51.56 26.35 18.57
N ARG A 31 -50.39 26.82 18.12
CA ARG A 31 -50.20 28.24 17.77
C ARG A 31 -49.41 28.36 16.48
N SER A 32 -50.10 28.89 15.49
CA SER A 32 -49.65 29.40 14.21
C SER A 32 -48.98 30.77 14.36
N ALA A 33 -47.94 31.03 13.59
CA ALA A 33 -47.57 32.39 13.18
C ALA A 33 -47.03 32.34 11.74
N THR A 34 -47.91 32.71 10.82
CA THR A 34 -47.65 33.05 9.42
C THR A 34 -47.11 34.48 9.31
N GLY A 35 -46.21 34.72 8.36
CA GLY A 35 -45.86 36.07 7.90
C GLY A 35 -44.53 36.15 7.16
N GLY A 36 -44.54 35.94 5.84
CA GLY A 36 -43.42 36.32 4.94
C GLY A 36 -43.46 37.81 4.57
N PRO A 37 -42.99 38.21 3.39
CA PRO A 37 -41.61 38.13 2.88
C PRO A 37 -41.13 39.52 2.38
N ARG A 38 -39.82 39.79 2.33
CA ARG A 38 -39.26 40.84 1.45
C ARG A 38 -37.88 40.43 0.94
N GLY A 39 -37.78 40.27 -0.37
CA GLY A 39 -36.50 40.07 -1.06
C GLY A 39 -35.69 41.35 -1.16
N ARG A 40 -34.40 41.19 -1.46
CA ARG A 40 -33.63 42.13 -2.28
C ARG A 40 -32.46 41.40 -2.91
N THR A 41 -32.47 41.45 -4.22
CA THR A 41 -31.38 41.19 -5.17
C THR A 41 -30.25 42.21 -5.00
N ARG A 42 -29.14 41.98 -5.75
CA ARG A 42 -27.86 42.71 -5.87
C ARG A 42 -26.75 42.04 -5.04
N GLY A 43 -25.59 41.67 -5.58
CA GLY A 43 -24.99 41.81 -6.89
C GLY A 43 -23.60 41.17 -6.84
N ARG A 44 -23.16 40.54 -7.93
CA ARG A 44 -21.76 40.14 -8.12
C ARG A 44 -20.87 41.38 -8.18
N PRO A 45 -19.60 41.26 -7.80
CA PRO A 45 -18.56 41.79 -8.64
C PRO A 45 -17.60 40.69 -9.10
N ARG A 46 -17.40 40.66 -10.42
CA ARG A 46 -16.25 40.03 -11.05
C ARG A 46 -15.00 40.82 -10.63
N GLY A 47 -14.03 40.16 -10.02
CA GLY A 47 -12.68 40.69 -9.81
C GLY A 47 -11.67 39.70 -10.35
N ARG A 48 -11.33 39.84 -11.63
CA ARG A 48 -10.13 39.22 -12.21
C ARG A 48 -8.93 40.00 -11.70
N THR A 49 -8.11 39.41 -10.82
CA THR A 49 -6.74 39.88 -10.61
C THR A 49 -5.80 38.89 -11.27
N ARG A 50 -5.42 39.28 -12.49
CA ARG A 50 -4.32 38.75 -13.29
C ARG A 50 -3.02 39.16 -12.60
N TRP A 51 -2.33 38.21 -11.97
CA TRP A 51 -0.93 38.43 -11.60
C TRP A 51 -0.05 37.76 -12.66
N LEU A 52 0.54 38.62 -13.50
CA LEU A 52 1.57 38.26 -14.46
C LEU A 52 2.94 38.50 -13.81
N LEU A 53 3.80 37.49 -13.92
CA LEU A 53 5.26 37.48 -13.90
C LEU A 53 6.03 38.31 -12.84
N ARG A 54 6.81 37.58 -12.05
CA ARG A 54 8.25 37.85 -12.03
C ARG A 54 9.05 36.58 -11.79
N ALA A 55 9.78 36.17 -12.82
CA ALA A 55 10.85 35.21 -12.75
C ALA A 55 12.00 35.81 -11.93
N ALA A 56 12.49 35.05 -10.96
CA ALA A 56 13.81 35.25 -10.39
C ALA A 56 14.47 33.87 -10.33
N GLY A 57 15.41 33.66 -11.25
CA GLY A 57 16.29 32.50 -11.26
C GLY A 57 17.16 32.50 -10.02
N GLY A 58 17.19 31.37 -9.32
CA GLY A 58 18.13 31.07 -8.27
C GLY A 58 18.58 29.63 -8.45
N GLN A 59 19.74 29.46 -9.08
CA GLN A 59 20.42 28.17 -9.23
C GLN A 59 20.68 27.56 -7.84
N PRO A 60 20.34 26.29 -7.60
CA PRO A 60 20.88 25.58 -6.44
C PRO A 60 22.32 25.16 -6.76
N ARG A 61 23.26 25.70 -5.96
CA ARG A 61 24.68 25.32 -5.97
C ARG A 61 24.80 23.80 -5.81
N ARG A 62 25.58 23.21 -6.71
CA ARG A 62 26.04 21.82 -6.69
C ARG A 62 26.75 21.53 -5.37
N ALA A 63 26.22 20.60 -4.56
CA ALA A 63 26.97 19.93 -3.52
C ALA A 63 27.73 18.77 -4.19
N GLY A 64 29.06 18.84 -4.17
CA GLY A 64 29.95 17.78 -4.64
C GLY A 64 29.89 16.53 -3.75
N PRO A 65 30.39 15.39 -4.25
CA PRO A 65 30.18 14.07 -3.66
C PRO A 65 31.09 13.84 -2.45
N CYS A 66 30.49 13.47 -1.33
CA CYS A 66 31.21 12.89 -0.20
C CYS A 66 31.57 11.43 -0.54
N GLY A 67 32.81 11.23 -0.97
CA GLY A 67 33.42 9.91 -1.12
C GLY A 67 33.48 9.18 0.22
N ARG A 68 32.97 7.94 0.22
CA ARG A 68 33.22 6.93 1.25
C ARG A 68 34.08 5.83 0.65
N GLY A 69 35.14 5.48 1.36
CA GLY A 69 35.99 4.31 1.15
C GLY A 69 37.40 4.65 1.60
N ALA A 70 38.14 3.83 2.32
CA ALA A 70 37.91 2.57 2.99
C ALA A 70 39.09 2.40 3.96
N ALA A 71 38.90 1.83 5.14
CA ALA A 71 39.97 1.11 5.84
C ALA A 71 39.34 0.15 6.84
N ALA A 72 39.64 -1.12 6.63
CA ALA A 72 39.14 -2.24 7.37
C ALA A 72 40.05 -2.59 8.55
N ALA A 73 39.42 -3.30 9.49
CA ALA A 73 39.95 -4.41 10.27
C ALA A 73 40.68 -4.14 11.60
N ARG A 74 40.26 -5.01 12.56
CA ARG A 74 41.06 -5.65 13.62
C ARG A 74 41.25 -4.75 14.88
N TRP A 75 40.66 -5.02 16.03
CA TRP A 75 40.93 -6.12 16.96
C TRP A 75 39.89 -6.11 18.09
N ALA A 76 39.72 -7.28 18.71
CA ALA A 76 38.82 -7.51 19.81
C ALA A 76 39.48 -7.20 21.17
N ARG A 77 38.62 -6.82 22.12
CA ARG A 77 38.67 -6.99 23.59
C ARG A 77 38.88 -5.74 24.47
N PRO A 78 38.29 -5.76 25.68
CA PRO A 78 37.82 -4.58 26.41
C PRO A 78 38.72 -4.24 27.61
N PHE A 79 38.85 -2.96 27.95
CA PHE A 79 39.56 -2.49 29.16
C PHE A 79 38.94 -1.16 29.65
N PRO A 80 39.17 -0.75 30.92
CA PRO A 80 38.18 -0.35 31.91
C PRO A 80 38.25 1.18 32.16
N PRO A 81 37.46 1.73 33.11
CA PRO A 81 37.48 3.18 33.35
C PRO A 81 38.70 3.57 34.18
N CYS A 82 39.57 4.41 33.61
CA CYS A 82 40.62 5.09 34.36
C CYS A 82 40.09 6.43 34.89
N CYS A 83 40.19 6.57 36.22
CA CYS A 83 40.44 7.82 36.92
C CYS A 83 41.57 8.63 36.23
N TRP A 84 41.47 9.95 36.36
CA TRP A 84 42.53 10.91 36.73
C TRP A 84 42.17 12.28 36.13
N LEU A 85 41.55 13.15 36.93
CA LEU A 85 42.19 14.39 37.37
C LEU A 85 41.29 15.09 38.40
N GLN A 86 41.79 15.11 39.63
CA GLN A 86 41.34 15.99 40.69
C GLN A 86 41.91 17.40 40.50
N ALA A 87 41.24 18.33 41.19
CA ALA A 87 41.70 19.62 41.68
C ALA A 87 41.52 20.83 40.74
N LEU A 88 40.50 21.66 41.05
CA LEU A 88 40.70 22.80 41.94
C LEU A 88 39.38 23.53 42.26
N CYS A 89 39.30 23.99 43.51
CA CYS A 89 38.47 25.08 44.04
C CYS A 89 37.03 24.78 44.53
N GLY A 90 36.91 24.71 45.86
CA GLY A 90 36.06 25.66 46.58
C GLY A 90 34.75 25.11 47.14
N ALA A 91 34.77 24.75 48.42
CA ALA A 91 33.59 24.57 49.25
C ALA A 91 32.82 25.90 49.44
N GLY A 92 31.49 25.83 49.46
CA GLY A 92 30.60 26.92 49.84
C GLY A 92 29.12 26.51 49.72
N PRO A 93 28.28 26.66 50.77
CA PRO A 93 27.04 25.93 50.94
C PRO A 93 25.82 26.60 50.26
N GLY A 94 24.80 25.77 50.04
CA GLY A 94 23.38 26.08 49.87
C GLY A 94 22.97 27.53 49.61
N LEU A 95 22.53 27.78 48.38
CA LEU A 95 21.48 28.75 48.11
C LEU A 95 20.31 28.02 47.46
N GLY A 96 19.14 28.20 48.07
CA GLY A 96 17.89 27.57 47.66
C GLY A 96 17.65 27.72 46.17
N LEU A 97 17.06 26.67 45.58
CA LEU A 97 16.46 26.73 44.25
C LEU A 97 15.26 27.66 44.32
N ASP A 98 15.57 28.95 44.24
CA ASP A 98 14.64 29.99 43.96
C ASP A 98 13.98 29.68 42.60
N ARG A 99 12.67 29.84 42.59
CA ARG A 99 11.83 29.63 41.41
C ARG A 99 12.08 30.78 40.44
N THR A 100 13.16 30.74 39.67
CA THR A 100 13.29 31.39 38.35
C THR A 100 14.76 31.39 37.93
N VAL A 101 15.22 30.34 37.29
CA VAL A 101 16.26 30.51 36.26
C VAL A 101 15.50 30.51 34.94
N PRO A 102 15.30 31.68 34.28
CA PRO A 102 14.80 31.71 32.92
C PRO A 102 15.91 31.14 32.05
N GLY A 103 15.98 29.81 31.95
CA GLY A 103 16.81 29.12 30.98
C GLY A 103 16.50 29.75 29.64
N THR A 104 17.51 30.41 29.04
CA THR A 104 17.50 31.08 27.73
C THR A 104 16.18 30.88 27.00
N MET A 105 15.18 31.70 27.35
CA MET A 105 13.85 31.58 26.80
C MET A 105 13.99 31.86 25.32
N GLY A 106 13.98 30.81 24.49
CA GLY A 106 13.97 30.99 23.06
C GLY A 106 12.82 31.93 22.73
N PHE A 107 13.12 33.12 22.19
CA PHE A 107 12.16 34.17 21.83
C PHE A 107 11.17 33.76 20.71
N VAL A 108 11.06 32.45 20.43
CA VAL A 108 10.23 31.87 19.40
C VAL A 108 8.93 31.39 20.01
N LYS A 109 7.81 31.91 19.50
CA LYS A 109 6.46 31.47 19.87
C LYS A 109 6.30 29.96 19.62
N VAL A 110 5.93 29.23 20.66
CA VAL A 110 5.65 27.79 20.55
C VAL A 110 4.40 27.55 19.69
N VAL A 111 4.60 27.13 18.44
CA VAL A 111 3.52 26.90 17.46
C VAL A 111 2.71 25.63 17.79
N LYS A 112 3.37 24.55 18.22
CA LYS A 112 2.74 23.28 18.60
C LYS A 112 2.33 23.28 20.07
N ASN A 113 1.48 24.23 20.45
CA ASN A 113 1.02 24.40 21.83
C ASN A 113 -0.24 23.55 22.14
N LYS A 114 -0.69 23.57 23.40
CA LYS A 114 -1.92 22.85 23.84
C LYS A 114 -3.15 23.26 23.02
N ALA A 115 -3.26 24.55 22.68
CA ALA A 115 -4.35 25.07 21.84
C ALA A 115 -4.32 24.49 20.43
N TYR A 116 -3.14 24.34 19.81
CA TYR A 116 -2.96 23.69 18.52
C TYR A 116 -3.52 22.26 18.53
N PHE A 117 -3.11 21.42 19.49
CA PHE A 117 -3.55 20.04 19.53
C PHE A 117 -5.04 19.87 19.83
N LYS A 118 -5.63 20.77 20.64
CA LYS A 118 -7.09 20.77 20.89
C LYS A 118 -7.92 21.00 19.62
N ARG A 119 -7.42 21.79 18.66
CA ARG A 119 -8.12 22.11 17.39
C ARG A 119 -7.58 21.36 16.19
N TYR A 120 -6.58 20.49 16.36
CA TYR A 120 -5.93 19.82 15.25
C TYR A 120 -6.83 18.72 14.68
N GLN A 121 -7.43 18.97 13.52
CA GLN A 121 -8.19 17.96 12.82
C GLN A 121 -7.27 17.05 12.01
N VAL A 122 -7.21 15.78 12.41
CA VAL A 122 -6.42 14.78 11.70
C VAL A 122 -7.05 14.42 10.35
N LYS A 123 -6.22 14.24 9.33
CA LYS A 123 -6.65 13.63 8.07
C LYS A 123 -7.01 12.15 8.29
N PHE A 124 -7.76 11.55 7.35
CA PHE A 124 -8.12 10.14 7.41
C PHE A 124 -6.89 9.23 7.57
N ARG A 125 -7.06 8.10 8.28
CA ARG A 125 -5.96 7.18 8.65
C ARG A 125 -5.07 6.82 7.44
N ARG A 126 -5.65 6.35 6.34
CA ARG A 126 -4.89 5.95 5.14
C ARG A 126 -4.21 7.12 4.42
N ARG A 127 -4.72 8.35 4.57
CA ARG A 127 -4.10 9.56 4.03
C ARG A 127 -2.87 9.96 4.84
N ARG A 128 -2.93 9.82 6.18
CA ARG A 128 -1.79 10.01 7.09
C ARG A 128 -0.70 8.96 6.88
N GLU A 129 -1.07 7.72 6.59
CA GLU A 129 -0.14 6.66 6.19
C GLU A 129 0.40 6.83 4.75
N GLY A 130 -0.11 7.80 3.98
CA GLY A 130 0.34 8.04 2.62
C GLY A 130 0.01 6.93 1.61
N LYS A 131 -1.04 6.12 1.85
CA LYS A 131 -1.38 4.95 1.02
C LYS A 131 -2.53 5.18 0.05
N THR A 132 -3.30 6.25 0.23
CA THR A 132 -4.52 6.47 -0.55
C THR A 132 -4.77 7.95 -0.76
N ASP A 133 -4.98 8.31 -2.02
CA ASP A 133 -5.65 9.54 -2.38
C ASP A 133 -7.17 9.32 -2.44
N TYR A 134 -7.90 10.01 -1.57
CA TYR A 134 -9.35 9.93 -1.50
C TYR A 134 -10.04 10.65 -2.67
N TYR A 135 -9.35 11.58 -3.34
CA TYR A 135 -9.88 12.29 -4.50
C TYR A 135 -9.98 11.37 -5.72
N ALA A 136 -8.90 10.64 -6.04
CA ALA A 136 -8.92 9.59 -7.05
C ALA A 136 -9.89 8.46 -6.67
N ARG A 137 -9.85 7.98 -5.41
CA ARG A 137 -10.71 6.88 -4.96
C ARG A 137 -12.21 7.21 -5.12
N LYS A 138 -12.64 8.43 -4.80
CA LYS A 138 -14.05 8.87 -4.95
C LYS A 138 -14.57 8.64 -6.37
N ARG A 139 -13.77 8.94 -7.40
CA ARG A 139 -14.17 8.80 -8.81
C ARG A 139 -14.16 7.36 -9.29
N LEU A 140 -13.20 6.58 -8.82
CA LEU A 140 -13.02 5.19 -9.24
C LEU A 140 -14.10 4.27 -8.67
N VAL A 141 -14.47 4.46 -7.40
CA VAL A 141 -15.23 3.46 -6.65
C VAL A 141 -16.74 3.69 -6.59
N ILE A 142 -17.18 4.95 -6.68
CA ILE A 142 -18.60 5.28 -6.59
C ILE A 142 -19.30 4.77 -7.85
N GLN A 143 -20.40 4.07 -7.64
CA GLN A 143 -21.30 3.58 -8.69
C GLN A 143 -22.44 4.57 -8.91
N ASP A 144 -22.99 4.56 -10.12
CA ASP A 144 -24.20 5.31 -10.44
C ASP A 144 -25.39 4.77 -9.64
N LYS A 145 -26.17 5.67 -9.02
CA LYS A 145 -27.24 5.28 -8.09
C LYS A 145 -28.37 4.49 -8.75
N ASN A 146 -28.61 4.71 -10.04
CA ASN A 146 -29.60 3.98 -10.84
C ASN A 146 -29.22 2.52 -11.10
N LYS A 147 -27.96 2.13 -10.87
CA LYS A 147 -27.51 0.73 -10.99
C LYS A 147 -27.54 -0.03 -9.65
N TYR A 148 -28.02 0.62 -8.59
CA TYR A 148 -28.26 0.06 -7.26
C TYR A 148 -27.13 -0.83 -6.74
N ASN A 149 -27.32 -2.15 -6.72
CA ASN A 149 -26.42 -3.13 -6.10
C ASN A 149 -25.33 -3.67 -7.03
N THR A 150 -25.28 -3.23 -8.28
CA THR A 150 -24.25 -3.69 -9.23
C THR A 150 -22.85 -3.25 -8.76
N PRO A 151 -21.93 -4.20 -8.55
CA PRO A 151 -20.58 -3.87 -8.09
C PRO A 151 -19.77 -3.19 -9.22
N LYS A 152 -19.09 -2.10 -8.88
CA LYS A 152 -18.09 -1.49 -9.75
C LYS A 152 -16.72 -2.10 -9.46
N TYR A 153 -16.28 -2.98 -10.34
CA TYR A 153 -15.01 -3.70 -10.19
C TYR A 153 -13.82 -2.84 -10.58
N ARG A 154 -12.76 -2.92 -9.77
CA ARG A 154 -11.48 -2.30 -10.07
C ARG A 154 -10.33 -3.29 -9.92
N MET A 155 -9.40 -3.21 -10.85
CA MET A 155 -8.11 -3.89 -10.81
C MET A 155 -7.10 -3.00 -10.07
N ILE A 156 -6.79 -3.37 -8.84
CA ILE A 156 -5.81 -2.71 -8.00
C ILE A 156 -4.44 -3.31 -8.30
N VAL A 157 -3.53 -2.49 -8.83
CA VAL A 157 -2.15 -2.89 -9.08
C VAL A 157 -1.21 -2.12 -8.15
N ARG A 158 -0.43 -2.84 -7.36
CA ARG A 158 0.56 -2.25 -6.44
C ARG A 158 1.90 -2.95 -6.61
N VAL A 159 2.87 -2.20 -7.12
CA VAL A 159 4.25 -2.65 -7.23
C VAL A 159 4.98 -2.29 -5.94
N THR A 160 5.57 -3.28 -5.29
CA THR A 160 6.47 -3.10 -4.14
C THR A 160 7.91 -3.38 -4.59
N ASN A 161 8.88 -3.23 -3.69
CA ASN A 161 10.29 -3.42 -4.05
C ASN A 161 10.64 -4.86 -4.47
N ARG A 162 9.90 -5.87 -3.96
CA ARG A 162 10.21 -7.29 -4.18
C ARG A 162 9.01 -8.12 -4.65
N ASP A 163 7.84 -7.51 -4.80
CA ASP A 163 6.62 -8.21 -5.20
C ASP A 163 5.69 -7.28 -5.98
N ILE A 164 4.86 -7.87 -6.84
CA ILE A 164 3.79 -7.19 -7.56
C ILE A 164 2.48 -7.79 -7.08
N ILE A 165 1.56 -6.92 -6.65
CA ILE A 165 0.27 -7.31 -6.10
C ILE A 165 -0.81 -6.82 -7.06
N CYS A 166 -1.57 -7.76 -7.61
CA CYS A 166 -2.72 -7.50 -8.46
C CYS A 166 -3.97 -8.06 -7.78
N GLN A 167 -5.01 -7.23 -7.65
CA GLN A 167 -6.26 -7.63 -6.99
C GLN A 167 -7.46 -7.09 -7.73
N ILE A 168 -8.55 -7.84 -7.78
CA ILE A 168 -9.86 -7.33 -8.22
C ILE A 168 -10.73 -7.14 -7.00
N ALA A 169 -11.21 -5.93 -6.81
CA ALA A 169 -12.06 -5.57 -5.69
C ALA A 169 -13.22 -4.67 -6.11
N TYR A 170 -14.27 -4.69 -5.30
CA TYR A 170 -15.36 -3.71 -5.34
C TYR A 170 -15.63 -3.22 -3.91
N ALA A 171 -16.25 -2.05 -3.76
CA ALA A 171 -16.53 -1.49 -2.44
C ALA A 171 -17.88 -1.89 -1.89
N ARG A 172 -17.93 -2.12 -0.58
CA ARG A 172 -19.12 -2.17 0.27
C ARG A 172 -18.95 -1.17 1.42
N ILE A 173 -19.99 -1.01 2.22
CA ILE A 173 -20.02 -0.05 3.34
C ILE A 173 -19.00 -0.44 4.43
N GLU A 174 -18.88 -1.74 4.72
CA GLU A 174 -17.92 -2.27 5.69
C GLU A 174 -16.46 -2.16 5.24
N GLY A 175 -16.23 -2.20 3.93
CA GLY A 175 -14.90 -2.27 3.34
C GLY A 175 -14.90 -2.77 1.91
N ASP A 176 -13.71 -2.92 1.35
CA ASP A 176 -13.54 -3.49 0.02
C ASP A 176 -13.57 -5.02 0.07
N MET A 177 -14.36 -5.62 -0.82
CA MET A 177 -14.41 -7.07 -1.01
C MET A 177 -13.46 -7.46 -2.13
N ILE A 178 -12.49 -8.34 -1.83
CA ILE A 178 -11.54 -8.85 -2.82
C ILE A 178 -12.11 -10.13 -3.44
N VAL A 179 -12.30 -10.12 -4.76
CA VAL A 179 -12.82 -11.26 -5.51
C VAL A 179 -11.71 -12.25 -5.83
N CYS A 180 -10.59 -11.71 -6.31
CA CYS A 180 -9.42 -12.46 -6.75
C CYS A 180 -8.15 -11.67 -6.44
N ALA A 181 -7.05 -12.37 -6.20
CA ALA A 181 -5.73 -11.80 -5.99
C ALA A 181 -4.69 -12.64 -6.73
N ALA A 182 -3.66 -11.98 -7.24
CA ALA A 182 -2.46 -12.60 -7.79
C ALA A 182 -1.22 -11.84 -7.30
N TYR A 183 -0.12 -12.57 -7.13
CA TYR A 183 1.14 -12.07 -6.61
C TYR A 183 2.33 -12.51 -7.48
N ALA A 184 3.42 -11.75 -7.47
CA ALA A 184 4.61 -12.18 -8.21
C ALA A 184 5.35 -13.32 -7.50
N HIS A 185 5.27 -13.41 -6.17
CA HIS A 185 5.90 -14.50 -5.42
C HIS A 185 5.28 -15.90 -5.65
N GLU A 186 4.17 -16.00 -6.36
CA GLU A 186 3.61 -17.29 -6.82
C GLU A 186 4.04 -17.65 -8.26
N LEU A 187 4.61 -16.72 -9.02
CA LEU A 187 5.16 -16.97 -10.37
C LEU A 187 6.26 -18.04 -10.43
N PRO A 188 7.10 -18.27 -9.39
CA PRO A 188 8.07 -19.36 -9.41
C PRO A 188 7.46 -20.76 -9.61
N LYS A 189 6.18 -20.95 -9.28
CA LYS A 189 5.45 -22.21 -9.56
C LYS A 189 5.24 -22.44 -11.05
N TYR A 190 5.23 -21.37 -11.84
CA TYR A 190 4.97 -21.37 -13.28
C TYR A 190 6.26 -21.23 -14.10
N GLY A 191 7.44 -21.37 -13.48
CA GLY A 191 8.74 -21.35 -14.16
C GLY A 191 9.56 -20.07 -14.00
N VAL A 192 8.95 -18.94 -13.58
CA VAL A 192 9.68 -17.67 -13.39
C VAL A 192 10.26 -17.60 -11.98
N LYS A 193 11.48 -18.12 -11.80
CA LYS A 193 12.15 -18.19 -10.48
C LYS A 193 12.72 -16.85 -10.00
N VAL A 194 13.15 -15.99 -10.91
CA VAL A 194 13.85 -14.72 -10.64
C VAL A 194 13.18 -13.56 -11.39
N GLY A 195 13.53 -12.31 -11.02
CA GLY A 195 13.04 -11.14 -11.74
C GLY A 195 11.59 -10.73 -11.43
N LEU A 196 11.08 -11.04 -10.24
CA LEU A 196 9.66 -10.90 -9.86
C LEU A 196 9.08 -9.47 -9.88
N THR A 197 9.89 -8.44 -10.14
CA THR A 197 9.46 -7.04 -10.14
C THR A 197 9.72 -6.29 -11.44
N ASN A 198 10.06 -7.00 -12.52
CA ASN A 198 10.24 -6.41 -13.86
C ASN A 198 8.87 -6.23 -14.59
N TYR A 199 8.90 -5.75 -15.82
CA TYR A 199 7.70 -5.54 -16.64
C TYR A 199 7.05 -6.87 -17.06
N ALA A 200 7.87 -7.86 -17.44
CA ALA A 200 7.42 -9.21 -17.82
C ALA A 200 6.68 -9.94 -16.68
N ALA A 201 7.20 -9.88 -15.45
CA ALA A 201 6.53 -10.41 -14.27
C ALA A 201 5.22 -9.65 -13.97
N ALA A 202 5.18 -8.33 -14.19
CA ALA A 202 3.94 -7.57 -14.07
C ALA A 202 2.87 -8.10 -15.04
N TYR A 203 3.25 -8.31 -16.30
CA TYR A 203 2.40 -8.92 -17.32
C TYR A 203 1.91 -10.32 -16.89
N CYS A 204 2.82 -11.20 -16.47
CA CYS A 204 2.47 -12.54 -15.98
C CYS A 204 1.49 -12.49 -14.80
N THR A 205 1.69 -11.58 -13.83
CA THR A 205 0.77 -11.44 -12.69
C THR A 205 -0.62 -10.93 -13.10
N GLY A 206 -0.68 -10.06 -14.12
CA GLY A 206 -1.94 -9.60 -14.70
C GLY A 206 -2.69 -10.73 -15.41
N LEU A 207 -1.98 -11.52 -16.22
CA LEU A 207 -2.50 -12.69 -16.91
C LEU A 207 -3.03 -13.74 -15.92
N LEU A 208 -2.25 -14.03 -14.87
CA LEU A 208 -2.64 -14.97 -13.81
C LEU A 208 -3.92 -14.52 -13.10
N LEU A 209 -4.04 -13.22 -12.80
CA LEU A 209 -5.23 -12.66 -12.18
C LEU A 209 -6.47 -12.80 -13.07
N ALA A 210 -6.35 -12.50 -14.37
CA ALA A 210 -7.43 -12.63 -15.33
C ALA A 210 -7.91 -14.07 -15.48
N ARG A 211 -7.00 -15.02 -15.74
CA ARG A 211 -7.35 -16.44 -15.89
C ARG A 211 -7.95 -17.02 -14.61
N ARG A 212 -7.44 -16.64 -13.44
CA ARG A 212 -7.98 -17.05 -12.14
C ARG A 212 -9.39 -16.50 -11.90
N LEU A 213 -9.66 -15.27 -12.33
CA LEU A 213 -10.99 -14.67 -12.23
C LEU A 213 -11.99 -15.36 -13.15
N LEU A 214 -11.62 -15.56 -14.41
CA LEU A 214 -12.50 -16.18 -15.41
C LEU A 214 -12.80 -17.64 -15.06
N ASN A 215 -11.81 -18.42 -14.60
CA ASN A 215 -12.02 -19.78 -14.12
C ASN A 215 -12.99 -19.79 -12.92
N LYS A 216 -12.87 -18.85 -11.98
CA LYS A 216 -13.78 -18.73 -10.82
C LYS A 216 -15.23 -18.44 -11.21
N PHE A 217 -15.44 -17.75 -12.33
CA PHE A 217 -16.77 -17.42 -12.85
C PHE A 217 -17.24 -18.35 -13.97
N GLY A 218 -16.44 -19.34 -14.38
CA GLY A 218 -16.76 -20.25 -15.49
C GLY A 218 -16.80 -19.57 -16.88
N LEU A 219 -16.01 -18.50 -17.07
CA LEU A 219 -15.94 -17.71 -18.32
C LEU A 219 -14.63 -17.95 -19.10
N ASP A 220 -13.82 -18.89 -18.65
CA ASP A 220 -12.48 -19.21 -19.13
C ASP A 220 -12.43 -19.74 -20.57
N LYS A 221 -13.44 -20.51 -20.98
CA LYS A 221 -13.60 -21.05 -22.35
C LYS A 221 -14.21 -20.05 -23.34
N ILE A 222 -14.92 -19.05 -22.84
CA ILE A 222 -15.61 -18.06 -23.70
C ILE A 222 -14.64 -16.95 -24.07
N TYR A 223 -13.91 -16.46 -23.07
CA TYR A 223 -12.97 -15.37 -23.22
C TYR A 223 -11.54 -15.88 -22.95
N GLU A 224 -10.95 -16.51 -23.95
CA GLU A 224 -9.57 -17.00 -23.89
C GLU A 224 -8.54 -15.87 -23.95
N GLY A 225 -8.94 -14.75 -24.57
CA GLY A 225 -8.09 -13.59 -24.80
C GLY A 225 -7.11 -13.84 -25.94
N GLN A 226 -5.94 -13.20 -25.88
CA GLN A 226 -4.94 -13.28 -26.94
C GLN A 226 -3.90 -14.36 -26.60
N VAL A 227 -3.96 -15.53 -27.25
CA VAL A 227 -3.06 -16.65 -26.97
C VAL A 227 -1.60 -16.30 -27.26
N GLU A 228 -1.34 -15.74 -28.44
CA GLU A 228 0.00 -15.32 -28.86
C GLU A 228 0.21 -13.83 -28.62
N VAL A 229 1.24 -13.50 -27.84
CA VAL A 229 1.52 -12.11 -27.45
C VAL A 229 2.14 -11.34 -28.61
N THR A 230 1.35 -10.51 -29.30
CA THR A 230 1.86 -9.61 -30.37
C THR A 230 2.35 -8.27 -29.82
N GLY A 231 1.74 -7.79 -28.72
CA GLY A 231 2.05 -6.49 -28.11
C GLY A 231 1.16 -5.34 -28.60
N ASP A 232 0.27 -5.60 -29.57
CA ASP A 232 -0.66 -4.63 -30.15
C ASP A 232 -1.80 -4.24 -29.20
N GLU A 233 -2.59 -3.26 -29.60
CA GLU A 233 -3.86 -2.96 -28.96
C GLU A 233 -4.82 -4.14 -29.12
N TYR A 234 -5.33 -4.64 -27.99
CA TYR A 234 -6.31 -5.70 -27.96
C TYR A 234 -7.36 -5.33 -26.93
N ASN A 235 -8.63 -5.38 -27.30
CA ASN A 235 -9.75 -5.17 -26.40
C ASN A 235 -10.72 -6.32 -26.62
N VAL A 236 -11.07 -7.03 -25.54
CA VAL A 236 -12.04 -8.12 -25.63
C VAL A 236 -13.44 -7.55 -25.80
N GLU A 237 -14.12 -8.00 -26.85
CA GLU A 237 -15.52 -7.70 -27.10
C GLU A 237 -16.41 -8.79 -26.52
N SER A 238 -17.63 -8.44 -26.12
CA SER A 238 -18.61 -9.41 -25.64
C SER A 238 -19.19 -10.21 -26.80
N VAL A 239 -19.26 -11.53 -26.65
CA VAL A 239 -19.87 -12.41 -27.67
C VAL A 239 -21.39 -12.43 -27.48
N ASP A 240 -22.13 -12.21 -28.57
CA ASP A 240 -23.60 -12.24 -28.56
C ASP A 240 -24.13 -13.61 -28.10
N GLY A 241 -25.17 -13.58 -27.26
CA GLY A 241 -25.80 -14.78 -26.71
C GLY A 241 -25.02 -15.47 -25.57
N LYS A 242 -23.82 -14.99 -25.22
CA LYS A 242 -23.04 -15.47 -24.05
C LYS A 242 -22.99 -14.40 -22.95
N PRO A 243 -22.61 -14.76 -21.71
CA PRO A 243 -22.38 -13.76 -20.66
C PRO A 243 -21.34 -12.73 -21.12
N GLY A 244 -21.59 -11.45 -20.87
CA GLY A 244 -20.68 -10.39 -21.28
C GLY A 244 -19.29 -10.50 -20.65
N ALA A 245 -18.29 -9.95 -21.33
CA ALA A 245 -16.92 -9.92 -20.83
C ALA A 245 -16.83 -9.17 -19.49
N PHE A 246 -15.94 -9.62 -18.61
CA PHE A 246 -15.82 -9.02 -17.28
C PHE A 246 -15.21 -7.61 -17.37
N THR A 247 -16.02 -6.58 -17.15
CA THR A 247 -15.58 -5.20 -17.15
C THR A 247 -14.90 -4.82 -15.84
N CYS A 248 -13.67 -4.29 -15.90
CA CYS A 248 -13.02 -3.74 -14.72
C CYS A 248 -12.17 -2.50 -15.03
N TYR A 249 -11.95 -1.66 -14.02
CA TYR A 249 -11.21 -0.39 -14.17
C TYR A 249 -9.87 -0.42 -13.45
N LEU A 250 -8.83 0.14 -14.06
CA LEU A 250 -7.51 0.21 -13.44
C LEU A 250 -7.46 1.20 -12.27
N ASP A 251 -6.96 0.75 -11.12
CA ASP A 251 -6.60 1.57 -9.96
C ASP A 251 -5.07 1.54 -9.80
N ALA A 252 -4.39 2.56 -10.32
CA ALA A 252 -2.95 2.79 -10.17
C ALA A 252 -2.54 3.33 -8.78
N GLY A 253 -3.51 3.75 -7.96
CA GLY A 253 -3.27 4.31 -6.64
C GLY A 253 -2.53 5.63 -6.67
N LEU A 254 -1.36 5.66 -6.03
CA LEU A 254 -0.48 6.83 -5.96
C LEU A 254 0.69 6.76 -6.95
N ALA A 255 0.77 5.70 -7.75
CA ALA A 255 1.82 5.57 -8.76
C ALA A 255 1.62 6.64 -9.85
N ARG A 256 2.71 7.30 -10.24
CA ARG A 256 2.67 8.22 -11.38
C ARG A 256 2.54 7.42 -12.67
N THR A 257 1.52 7.73 -13.46
CA THR A 257 1.20 7.05 -14.72
C THR A 257 2.03 7.59 -15.88
N THR A 258 3.36 7.42 -15.81
CA THR A 258 4.27 7.67 -16.94
C THR A 258 4.19 6.56 -17.98
N THR A 259 4.67 6.82 -19.19
CA THR A 259 4.90 5.82 -20.23
C THR A 259 5.85 4.73 -19.72
N GLY A 260 5.56 3.47 -20.03
CA GLY A 260 6.39 2.33 -19.65
C GLY A 260 6.31 1.91 -18.17
N ASN A 261 5.35 2.44 -17.40
CA ASN A 261 5.19 2.01 -16.02
C ASN A 261 4.68 0.54 -15.95
N LYS A 262 5.29 -0.26 -15.08
CA LYS A 262 4.93 -1.68 -14.82
C LYS A 262 3.47 -1.90 -14.43
N VAL A 263 2.80 -0.88 -13.88
CA VAL A 263 1.34 -0.93 -13.64
C VAL A 263 0.57 -1.23 -14.92
N PHE A 264 1.02 -0.70 -16.06
CA PHE A 264 0.42 -0.95 -17.36
C PHE A 264 0.81 -2.32 -17.93
N GLY A 265 1.97 -2.86 -17.57
CA GLY A 265 2.32 -4.26 -17.89
C GLY A 265 1.31 -5.24 -17.29
N ALA A 266 0.94 -5.05 -16.02
CA ALA A 266 -0.12 -5.83 -15.40
C ALA A 266 -1.50 -5.62 -16.05
N LEU A 267 -1.82 -4.37 -16.45
CA LEU A 267 -3.05 -4.09 -17.20
C LEU A 267 -3.08 -4.87 -18.51
N LYS A 268 -1.99 -4.83 -19.30
CA LYS A 268 -1.92 -5.52 -20.60
C LYS A 268 -2.05 -7.04 -20.43
N GLY A 269 -1.37 -7.62 -19.43
CA GLY A 269 -1.53 -9.04 -19.12
C GLY A 269 -2.96 -9.41 -18.72
N ALA A 270 -3.66 -8.54 -18.00
CA ALA A 270 -5.05 -8.77 -17.62
C ALA A 270 -6.02 -8.67 -18.82
N VAL A 271 -5.76 -7.75 -19.74
CA VAL A 271 -6.50 -7.58 -21.00
C VAL A 271 -6.31 -8.78 -21.92
N ASP A 272 -5.05 -9.18 -22.15
CA ASP A 272 -4.71 -10.35 -22.98
C ASP A 272 -5.20 -11.66 -22.34
N GLY A 273 -5.45 -11.65 -21.03
CA GLY A 273 -6.08 -12.76 -20.30
C GLY A 273 -7.60 -12.83 -20.43
N GLY A 274 -8.25 -11.88 -21.13
CA GLY A 274 -9.68 -11.88 -21.41
C GLY A 274 -10.53 -10.95 -20.55
N LEU A 275 -9.95 -9.99 -19.82
CA LEU A 275 -10.71 -8.96 -19.11
C LEU A 275 -10.95 -7.73 -19.98
N SER A 276 -12.15 -7.17 -19.88
CA SER A 276 -12.49 -5.90 -20.55
C SER A 276 -12.07 -4.73 -19.66
N ILE A 277 -10.92 -4.13 -19.98
CA ILE A 277 -10.38 -2.95 -19.28
C ILE A 277 -10.24 -1.81 -20.28
N PRO A 278 -10.97 -0.69 -20.12
CA PRO A 278 -10.82 0.44 -21.03
C PRO A 278 -9.45 1.07 -20.85
N HIS A 279 -8.68 1.13 -21.93
CA HIS A 279 -7.33 1.68 -21.94
C HIS A 279 -6.97 2.31 -23.28
N SER A 280 -5.78 2.91 -23.36
CA SER A 280 -5.21 3.47 -24.58
C SER A 280 -3.73 3.10 -24.63
N THR A 281 -3.20 2.88 -25.84
CA THR A 281 -1.81 2.47 -26.09
C THR A 281 -0.76 3.49 -25.69
N LYS A 282 -1.15 4.75 -25.47
CA LYS A 282 -0.27 5.88 -25.13
C LYS A 282 0.63 5.68 -23.90
N ARG A 283 0.28 4.78 -22.98
CA ARG A 283 1.04 4.57 -21.73
C ARG A 283 1.92 3.32 -21.73
N PHE A 284 1.87 2.51 -22.78
CA PHE A 284 2.72 1.34 -22.91
C PHE A 284 4.15 1.72 -23.33
N PRO A 285 5.15 0.88 -23.01
CA PRO A 285 6.46 0.96 -23.64
C PRO A 285 6.33 0.86 -25.17
N GLY A 286 7.09 1.65 -25.92
CA GLY A 286 7.01 1.70 -27.38
C GLY A 286 6.12 2.80 -27.95
N TYR A 287 5.40 3.55 -27.10
CA TYR A 287 4.76 4.79 -27.53
C TYR A 287 5.78 5.94 -27.54
N ASP A 288 5.97 6.54 -28.70
CA ASP A 288 6.78 7.76 -28.82
C ASP A 288 5.90 9.01 -28.72
N SER A 289 6.33 9.97 -27.89
CA SER A 289 5.57 11.20 -27.67
C SER A 289 5.69 12.21 -28.79
N GLU A 290 6.76 12.14 -29.59
CA GLU A 290 7.05 13.08 -30.66
C GLU A 290 6.27 12.70 -31.93
N SER A 291 6.47 11.47 -32.42
CA SER A 291 5.71 10.91 -33.55
C SER A 291 4.24 10.61 -33.22
N LYS A 292 3.91 10.40 -31.93
CA LYS A 292 2.60 9.91 -31.44
C LYS A 292 2.22 8.53 -31.97
N GLU A 293 3.19 7.78 -32.50
CA GLU A 293 3.02 6.44 -33.01
C GLU A 293 3.34 5.39 -31.92
N PHE A 294 2.72 4.22 -32.05
CA PHE A 294 2.91 3.11 -31.14
C PHE A 294 3.61 1.96 -31.85
N ASN A 295 4.81 1.62 -31.39
CA ASN A 295 5.55 0.46 -31.88
C ASN A 295 5.26 -0.77 -31.02
N ALA A 296 4.47 -1.69 -31.56
CA ALA A 296 4.07 -2.91 -30.89
C ALA A 296 5.22 -3.91 -30.68
N GLU A 297 6.20 -3.92 -31.58
CA GLU A 297 7.38 -4.78 -31.44
C GLU A 297 8.14 -4.42 -30.18
N VAL A 298 8.42 -3.13 -29.95
CA VAL A 298 9.10 -2.66 -28.73
C VAL A 298 8.31 -3.05 -27.49
N HIS A 299 6.97 -2.95 -27.54
CA HIS A 299 6.14 -3.39 -26.42
C HIS A 299 6.27 -4.90 -26.17
N ARG A 300 6.24 -5.72 -27.21
CA ARG A 300 6.46 -7.16 -27.14
C ARG A 300 7.82 -7.52 -26.55
N LYS A 301 8.89 -6.82 -26.95
CA LYS A 301 10.25 -6.99 -26.39
C LYS A 301 10.25 -6.79 -24.87
N HIS A 302 9.51 -5.79 -24.36
CA HIS A 302 9.37 -5.55 -22.93
C HIS A 302 8.54 -6.61 -22.20
N ILE A 303 7.50 -7.14 -22.84
CA ILE A 303 6.68 -8.22 -22.28
C ILE A 303 7.50 -9.51 -22.14
N MET A 304 8.34 -9.81 -23.14
CA MET A 304 9.22 -10.99 -23.13
C MET A 304 10.51 -10.78 -22.35
N GLY A 305 10.75 -9.59 -21.79
CA GLY A 305 11.94 -9.29 -21.00
C GLY A 305 13.24 -9.19 -21.81
N GLN A 306 13.17 -9.03 -23.14
CA GLN A 306 14.35 -8.91 -23.99
C GLN A 306 15.23 -7.72 -23.59
N ASN A 307 14.65 -6.62 -23.14
CA ASN A 307 15.40 -5.46 -22.63
C ASN A 307 16.28 -5.80 -21.41
N VAL A 308 15.85 -6.74 -20.56
CA VAL A 308 16.66 -7.23 -19.44
C VAL A 308 17.77 -8.16 -19.95
N ALA A 309 17.47 -8.99 -20.95
CA ALA A 309 18.46 -9.84 -21.60
C ALA A 309 19.54 -9.01 -22.34
N ASP A 310 19.15 -7.94 -23.03
CA ASP A 310 20.05 -6.98 -23.68
C ASP A 310 20.98 -6.33 -22.65
N TYR A 311 20.44 -5.93 -21.50
CA TYR A 311 21.26 -5.37 -20.43
C TYR A 311 22.21 -6.40 -19.80
N MET A 312 21.80 -7.67 -19.73
CA MET A 312 22.70 -8.76 -19.32
C MET A 312 23.84 -8.95 -20.32
N ARG A 313 23.55 -8.95 -21.64
CA ARG A 313 24.56 -9.06 -22.71
C ARG A 313 25.56 -7.90 -22.65
N TYR A 314 25.06 -6.67 -22.58
CA TYR A 314 25.88 -5.47 -22.46
C TYR A 314 26.83 -5.53 -21.25
N LEU A 315 26.33 -5.91 -20.07
CA LEU A 315 27.16 -6.03 -18.87
C LEU A 315 28.16 -7.19 -18.93
N MET A 316 27.87 -8.27 -19.67
CA MET A 316 28.82 -9.37 -19.84
C MET A 316 30.01 -8.96 -20.72
N GLU A 317 29.78 -8.09 -21.69
CA GLU A 317 30.82 -7.58 -22.60
C GLU A 317 31.66 -6.47 -21.95
N GLU A 318 31.03 -5.54 -21.22
CA GLU A 318 31.70 -4.38 -20.65
C GLU A 318 32.34 -4.66 -19.28
N ASP A 319 31.60 -5.28 -18.34
CA ASP A 319 31.99 -5.37 -16.92
C ASP A 319 31.45 -6.65 -16.24
N GLU A 320 32.23 -7.73 -16.29
CA GLU A 320 31.83 -9.03 -15.73
C GLU A 320 31.57 -8.98 -14.21
N ASP A 321 32.30 -8.14 -13.47
CA ASP A 321 32.12 -7.97 -12.02
C ASP A 321 30.80 -7.26 -11.69
N ALA A 322 30.42 -6.26 -12.50
CA ALA A 322 29.13 -5.59 -12.38
C ALA A 322 27.98 -6.55 -12.72
N TYR A 323 28.18 -7.41 -13.74
CA TYR A 323 27.24 -8.48 -14.09
C TYR A 323 27.02 -9.45 -12.92
N LYS A 324 28.10 -9.99 -12.33
CA LYS A 324 28.03 -10.90 -11.17
C LYS A 324 27.31 -10.24 -9.99
N LYS A 325 27.54 -8.95 -9.73
CA LYS A 325 26.89 -8.20 -8.66
C LYS A 325 25.40 -8.01 -8.89
N GLN A 326 25.01 -7.55 -10.08
CA GLN A 326 23.63 -7.21 -10.41
C GLN A 326 22.76 -8.46 -10.63
N PHE A 327 23.30 -9.47 -11.33
CA PHE A 327 22.59 -10.67 -11.77
C PHE A 327 22.98 -11.94 -11.00
N SER A 328 23.58 -11.80 -9.81
CA SER A 328 23.97 -12.94 -8.94
C SER A 328 22.90 -14.02 -8.78
N GLN A 329 21.63 -13.64 -8.65
CA GLN A 329 20.52 -14.59 -8.51
C GLN A 329 20.12 -15.26 -9.83
N TYR A 330 20.37 -14.63 -10.98
CA TYR A 330 20.15 -15.24 -12.29
C TYR A 330 21.20 -16.33 -12.54
N ILE A 331 22.46 -16.05 -12.22
CA ILE A 331 23.56 -17.02 -12.28
C ILE A 331 23.26 -18.23 -11.38
N LYS A 332 22.83 -18.00 -10.13
CA LYS A 332 22.46 -19.08 -9.20
C LYS A 332 21.32 -19.99 -9.68
N ASN A 333 20.42 -19.45 -10.51
CA ASN A 333 19.26 -20.19 -11.03
C ASN A 333 19.45 -20.64 -12.49
N ASN A 334 20.66 -20.49 -13.05
CA ASN A 334 21.02 -20.87 -14.42
C ASN A 334 20.14 -20.20 -15.49
N VAL A 335 19.82 -18.92 -15.32
CA VAL A 335 19.04 -18.15 -16.31
C VAL A 335 19.99 -17.38 -17.21
N THR A 336 20.05 -17.77 -18.49
CA THR A 336 20.84 -17.08 -19.54
C THR A 336 20.00 -16.00 -20.22
N PRO A 337 20.64 -15.00 -20.88
CA PRO A 337 19.94 -13.97 -21.63
C PRO A 337 19.02 -14.54 -22.73
N ASP A 338 19.52 -15.53 -23.48
CA ASP A 338 18.80 -16.09 -24.63
C ASP A 338 17.63 -17.00 -24.20
N GLY A 339 17.74 -17.67 -23.04
CA GLY A 339 16.68 -18.50 -22.48
C GLY A 339 15.52 -17.72 -21.85
N MET A 340 15.62 -16.39 -21.72
CA MET A 340 14.65 -15.58 -20.98
C MET A 340 13.29 -15.50 -21.66
N GLU A 341 13.26 -15.39 -23.00
CA GLU A 341 12.02 -15.31 -23.76
C GLU A 341 11.22 -16.62 -23.67
N GLU A 342 11.90 -17.75 -23.83
CA GLU A 342 11.26 -19.06 -23.68
C GLU A 342 10.71 -19.28 -22.27
N MET A 343 11.42 -18.82 -21.24
CA MET A 343 10.98 -18.92 -19.86
C MET A 343 9.62 -18.22 -19.67
N TYR A 344 9.43 -17.02 -20.20
CA TYR A 344 8.14 -16.31 -20.11
C TYR A 344 7.05 -16.94 -20.98
N LYS A 345 7.37 -17.41 -22.19
CA LYS A 345 6.43 -18.16 -23.04
C LYS A 345 5.90 -19.41 -22.33
N LYS A 346 6.79 -20.21 -21.74
CA LYS A 346 6.46 -21.39 -20.93
C LYS A 346 5.60 -21.00 -19.72
N ALA A 347 5.91 -19.89 -19.06
CA ALA A 347 5.12 -19.38 -17.95
C ALA A 347 3.70 -18.95 -18.36
N HIS A 348 3.54 -18.28 -19.50
CA HIS A 348 2.24 -17.89 -20.02
C HIS A 348 1.35 -19.11 -20.32
N ALA A 349 1.92 -20.16 -20.92
CA ALA A 349 1.23 -21.43 -21.15
C ALA A 349 0.81 -22.08 -19.82
N ALA A 350 1.75 -22.26 -18.89
CA ALA A 350 1.47 -22.88 -17.59
C ALA A 350 0.42 -22.12 -16.76
N ILE A 351 0.38 -20.79 -16.86
CA ILE A 351 -0.63 -19.94 -16.20
C ILE A 351 -2.03 -20.19 -16.79
N ARG A 352 -2.13 -20.39 -18.11
CA ARG A 352 -3.41 -20.70 -18.77
C ARG A 352 -3.92 -22.07 -18.39
N ASP A 353 -3.02 -23.05 -18.29
CA ASP A 353 -3.37 -24.42 -17.93
C ASP A 353 -3.86 -24.51 -16.49
N ASN A 354 -3.16 -23.88 -15.53
CA ASN A 354 -3.44 -24.01 -14.10
C ASN A 354 -3.48 -22.67 -13.34
N PRO A 355 -4.56 -21.88 -13.49
CA PRO A 355 -4.69 -20.58 -12.82
C PRO A 355 -5.10 -20.67 -11.33
N VAL A 356 -5.47 -21.86 -10.84
CA VAL A 356 -6.08 -22.05 -9.52
C VAL A 356 -5.07 -21.80 -8.39
N HIS A 357 -5.51 -21.07 -7.36
CA HIS A 357 -4.70 -20.82 -6.17
C HIS A 357 -5.00 -21.82 -5.06
N GLU A 358 -4.04 -22.67 -4.75
CA GLU A 358 -4.08 -23.57 -3.60
C GLU A 358 -3.56 -22.89 -2.33
N LYS A 359 -4.42 -22.81 -1.32
CA LYS A 359 -4.04 -22.27 -0.01
C LYS A 359 -3.15 -23.26 0.73
N LYS A 360 -2.01 -22.78 1.23
CA LYS A 360 -1.12 -23.60 2.06
C LYS A 360 -1.85 -24.04 3.34
N PRO A 361 -1.68 -25.31 3.79
CA PRO A 361 -2.30 -25.80 5.00
C PRO A 361 -1.79 -25.01 6.22
N LYS A 362 -2.69 -24.79 7.18
CA LYS A 362 -2.35 -24.06 8.40
C LYS A 362 -1.48 -24.95 9.29
N ARG A 363 -0.25 -24.51 9.56
CA ARG A 363 0.66 -25.21 10.47
C ARG A 363 0.23 -25.00 11.92
N GLU A 364 0.22 -26.06 12.71
CA GLU A 364 0.05 -25.99 14.15
C GLU A 364 1.37 -25.52 14.78
N VAL A 365 1.35 -24.33 15.38
CA VAL A 365 2.54 -23.72 15.98
C VAL A 365 2.22 -23.32 17.41
N LYS A 366 3.09 -23.72 18.36
CA LYS A 366 3.04 -23.24 19.75
C LYS A 366 3.22 -21.72 19.76
N LYS A 367 2.20 -20.98 20.20
CA LYS A 367 2.20 -19.51 20.15
C LYS A 367 3.12 -18.93 21.23
N LYS A 368 4.31 -18.46 20.84
CA LYS A 368 5.17 -17.63 21.68
C LYS A 368 4.75 -16.16 21.56
N ARG A 369 4.67 -15.46 22.68
CA ARG A 369 4.42 -14.02 22.71
C ARG A 369 5.69 -13.24 22.29
N VAL A 370 5.60 -12.46 21.22
CA VAL A 370 6.71 -11.62 20.72
C VAL A 370 6.62 -10.18 21.22
N ASN A 371 5.39 -9.68 21.43
CA ASN A 371 5.14 -8.29 21.85
C ASN A 371 4.90 -8.20 23.36
N SER A 372 5.39 -7.13 23.98
CA SER A 372 5.16 -6.87 25.40
C SER A 372 3.66 -6.77 25.74
N SER A 373 3.32 -7.13 26.97
CA SER A 373 1.99 -6.85 27.51
C SER A 373 1.79 -5.37 27.76
N LYS A 374 0.58 -4.91 27.45
CA LYS A 374 0.13 -3.61 27.92
C LYS A 374 0.10 -3.66 29.45
N MET A 375 0.91 -2.82 30.09
CA MET A 375 0.92 -2.72 31.56
C MET A 375 -0.48 -2.42 32.09
N SER A 376 -0.84 -3.09 33.18
CA SER A 376 -2.09 -2.83 33.91
C SER A 376 -2.08 -1.43 34.53
N LEU A 377 -3.25 -0.95 34.96
CA LEU A 377 -3.35 0.34 35.63
C LEU A 377 -2.58 0.33 36.97
N ALA A 378 -2.68 -0.74 37.75
CA ALA A 378 -1.96 -0.91 39.02
C ALA A 378 -0.44 -0.83 38.81
N GLN A 379 0.09 -1.63 37.88
CA GLN A 379 1.51 -1.62 37.53
C GLN A 379 2.02 -0.23 37.13
N ARG A 380 1.20 0.59 36.45
CA ARG A 380 1.57 1.96 36.10
C ARG A 380 1.58 2.89 37.31
N LYS A 381 0.60 2.78 38.21
CA LYS A 381 0.54 3.58 39.45
C LYS A 381 1.72 3.25 40.36
N ASP A 382 1.97 1.96 40.58
CA ASP A 382 3.06 1.49 41.43
C ASP A 382 4.42 1.92 40.87
N ARG A 383 4.60 1.83 39.55
CA ARG A 383 5.82 2.32 38.89
C ARG A 383 6.04 3.82 39.10
N VAL A 384 4.98 4.63 39.10
CA VAL A 384 5.09 6.07 39.38
C VAL A 384 5.48 6.30 40.85
N ALA A 385 4.86 5.58 41.79
CA ALA A 385 5.19 5.67 43.21
C ALA A 385 6.65 5.26 43.49
N GLN A 386 7.09 4.13 42.92
CA GLN A 386 8.46 3.64 43.03
C GLN A 386 9.48 4.66 42.49
N LYS A 387 9.18 5.31 41.36
CA LYS A 387 10.05 6.35 40.79
C LYS A 387 10.15 7.60 41.68
N LYS A 388 9.05 8.01 42.30
CA LYS A 388 9.06 9.12 43.27
C LYS A 388 9.91 8.77 44.49
N ALA A 389 9.69 7.60 45.07
CA ALA A 389 10.43 7.13 46.25
C ALA A 389 11.93 6.92 45.97
N SER A 390 12.30 6.41 44.79
CA SER A 390 13.73 6.30 44.42
C SER A 390 14.39 7.66 44.24
N PHE A 391 13.67 8.65 43.73
CA PHE A 391 14.20 9.99 43.53
C PHE A 391 14.44 10.71 44.87
N LEU A 392 13.47 10.64 45.80
CA LEU A 392 13.63 11.21 47.14
C LEU A 392 14.85 10.61 47.87
N ARG A 393 14.98 9.28 47.85
CA ARG A 393 16.15 8.58 48.42
C ARG A 393 17.48 9.01 47.78
N ALA A 394 17.48 9.35 46.50
CA ALA A 394 18.69 9.81 45.82
C ALA A 394 19.06 11.24 46.23
N GLN A 395 18.07 12.11 46.48
CA GLN A 395 18.29 13.46 46.99
C GLN A 395 18.80 13.45 48.43
N GLU A 396 18.21 12.62 49.29
CA GLU A 396 18.66 12.45 50.68
C GLU A 396 20.13 12.02 50.72
N ARG A 397 20.49 10.98 49.97
CA ARG A 397 21.88 10.50 49.89
C ARG A 397 22.87 11.51 49.30
N ALA A 398 22.41 12.37 48.40
CA ALA A 398 23.24 13.42 47.82
C ALA A 398 23.38 14.65 48.74
N ALA A 399 22.50 14.78 49.74
CA ALA A 399 22.60 15.78 50.79
C ALA A 399 23.47 15.30 51.96
N ASP A 400 23.49 13.99 52.20
CA ASP A 400 24.33 13.34 53.22
C ASP A 400 25.80 13.12 52.77
N SER A 401 26.10 13.35 51.50
CA SER A 401 27.45 13.27 50.88
C SER A 401 27.98 14.65 50.54
#